data_AF-A0A7D5R691-F1
#
_entry.id   AF-A0A7D5R691-F1
#
_cell.length_a   1.000
_cell.length_b   1.000
_cell.length_c   1.000
_cell.angle_alpha   90.00
_cell.angle_beta   90.00
_cell.angle_gamma   90.00
#
_symmetry.space_group_name_H-M   'P 1'
#
loop_
_entity.id
_entity.type
_entity.pdbx_description
1 polymer ?
#
loop_
_entity_poly.entity_id
_entity_poly.type
_entity_poly.pdbx_seq_one_letter_code
_entity_poly.pdbx_strand_id
1 'polypeptide(L)'
;MKSFLFLLFLFCFGSMSYVYADNDIPFWIQNNAHWWSLDKINDDEFAHGVDWLLFDTLLESSSVSSKNNIPHWFKNVASYWTNDLISNVEFIDGLQYLLDQNIISIQRSISISDYKEHRFSGTNEIFKIYAYEKDFYFDNDVPIPKDIQFELKSDYFDLEEITYDSTKQNVVVIIPIFTSSAYWEPGFYNFFRGECGIECLTTNIEFSKFFGFNASDNAVKILSLLGYPFVYDIDVDQNPEILSEFDSVIVLHNEYVTQNEFDAITTHPHVLHLYPNSLYGHISVNYSDDTISLISGHGYPDENIQNGFNWKNENTHPYEFDIECLNWEFYSISNGKMLNCYPEHLIIDDSELLKEIKSLTINK
;
A
#
# COMPACT_ATOMS: atom_id res chain seq x y z
N MET A 1 15.51 -32.69 -27.17
CA MET A 1 14.48 -32.17 -26.25
C MET A 1 15.03 -32.29 -24.84
N LYS A 2 15.63 -31.21 -24.34
CA LYS A 2 16.17 -31.11 -22.99
C LYS A 2 15.07 -30.51 -22.13
N SER A 3 14.50 -31.31 -21.24
CA SER A 3 13.57 -30.83 -20.22
C SER A 3 14.41 -30.11 -19.16
N PHE A 4 14.18 -28.80 -19.02
CA PHE A 4 14.72 -28.01 -17.91
C PHE A 4 13.92 -28.39 -16.66
N LEU A 5 14.50 -29.27 -15.85
CA LEU A 5 14.08 -29.53 -14.48
C LEU A 5 15.08 -28.79 -13.61
N PHE A 6 14.77 -27.56 -13.20
CA PHE A 6 15.57 -26.86 -12.20
C PHE A 6 14.98 -27.22 -10.83
N LEU A 7 15.76 -28.00 -10.07
CA LEU A 7 15.45 -28.44 -8.72
C LEU A 7 15.28 -27.23 -7.79
N LEU A 8 14.21 -27.23 -6.99
CA LEU A 8 14.22 -26.64 -5.65
C LEU A 8 15.35 -27.31 -4.86
N PHE A 9 16.39 -26.56 -4.53
CA PHE A 9 17.32 -26.92 -3.46
C PHE A 9 16.85 -26.24 -2.18
N LEU A 10 16.17 -26.99 -1.30
CA LEU A 10 16.05 -26.62 0.11
C LEU A 10 17.47 -26.62 0.70
N PHE A 11 18.03 -25.44 0.93
CA PHE A 11 19.24 -25.29 1.74
C PHE A 11 18.85 -25.22 3.21
N CYS A 12 19.00 -26.35 3.91
CA CYS A 12 18.95 -26.40 5.36
C CYS A 12 20.40 -26.26 5.87
N PHE A 13 20.81 -25.04 6.25
CA PHE A 13 21.98 -24.82 7.09
C PHE A 13 21.55 -24.11 8.39
N GLY A 14 22.06 -24.63 9.50
CA GLY A 14 21.50 -24.43 10.82
C GLY A 14 21.83 -23.11 11.51
N SER A 15 20.83 -22.70 12.31
CA SER A 15 20.87 -22.04 13.61
C SER A 15 21.72 -20.78 13.78
N MET A 16 21.07 -19.62 13.67
CA MET A 16 21.14 -18.55 14.66
C MET A 16 19.94 -17.60 14.49
N SER A 17 19.00 -17.60 15.45
CA SER A 17 18.05 -16.52 15.75
C SER A 17 17.37 -15.78 14.57
N TYR A 18 16.61 -16.45 13.69
CA TYR A 18 15.89 -15.80 12.58
C TYR A 18 14.42 -15.45 12.87
N VAL A 19 13.94 -15.57 14.11
CA VAL A 19 12.53 -15.26 14.44
C VAL A 19 12.19 -13.77 14.29
N TYR A 20 13.19 -12.89 14.16
CA TYR A 20 12.98 -11.45 14.01
C TYR A 20 12.97 -10.94 12.55
N ALA A 21 13.49 -11.70 11.57
CA ALA A 21 13.66 -11.17 10.21
C ALA A 21 12.38 -11.18 9.36
N ASP A 22 11.28 -11.77 9.83
CA ASP A 22 10.06 -11.88 9.02
C ASP A 22 9.23 -10.59 8.99
N ASN A 23 9.51 -9.59 9.84
CA ASN A 23 8.67 -8.38 9.96
C ASN A 23 9.38 -7.05 9.62
N ASP A 24 10.66 -7.07 9.22
CA ASP A 24 11.45 -5.83 9.10
C ASP A 24 11.50 -5.26 7.67
N ILE A 25 10.93 -5.95 6.67
CA ILE A 25 10.90 -5.42 5.29
C ILE A 25 9.71 -4.47 5.13
N PRO A 26 9.92 -3.17 4.83
CA PRO A 26 8.83 -2.23 4.62
C PRO A 26 7.92 -2.67 3.48
N PHE A 27 6.61 -2.47 3.66
CA PHE A 27 5.58 -2.79 2.68
C PHE A 27 5.90 -2.27 1.26
N TRP A 28 6.45 -1.06 1.15
CA TRP A 28 6.75 -0.46 -0.15
C TRP A 28 7.83 -1.23 -0.94
N ILE A 29 8.72 -1.99 -0.28
CA ILE A 29 9.69 -2.88 -0.94
C ILE A 29 8.96 -4.07 -1.56
N GLN A 30 8.01 -4.66 -0.84
CA GLN A 30 7.17 -5.74 -1.38
C GLN A 30 6.32 -5.24 -2.55
N ASN A 31 5.70 -4.05 -2.42
CA ASN A 31 4.97 -3.40 -3.49
C ASN A 31 5.84 -3.18 -4.74
N ASN A 32 7.08 -2.71 -4.55
CA ASN A 32 8.05 -2.55 -5.63
C ASN A 32 8.35 -3.89 -6.34
N ALA A 33 8.58 -4.97 -5.58
CA ALA A 33 8.79 -6.30 -6.16
C ALA A 33 7.54 -6.84 -6.88
N HIS A 34 6.34 -6.56 -6.34
CA HIS A 34 5.07 -6.98 -6.93
C HIS A 34 4.90 -6.38 -8.32
N TRP A 35 5.00 -5.06 -8.45
CA TRP A 35 4.86 -4.38 -9.75
C TRP A 35 5.97 -4.77 -10.73
N TRP A 36 7.18 -5.02 -10.24
CA TRP A 36 8.28 -5.47 -11.11
C TRP A 36 8.02 -6.86 -11.68
N SER A 37 7.44 -7.75 -10.87
CA SER A 37 7.09 -9.11 -11.28
C SER A 37 6.00 -9.13 -12.37
N LEU A 38 5.14 -8.12 -12.40
CA LEU A 38 4.06 -7.92 -13.38
C LEU A 38 4.45 -7.04 -14.57
N ASP A 39 5.74 -6.74 -14.73
CA ASP A 39 6.27 -5.85 -15.79
C ASP A 39 5.70 -4.42 -15.77
N LYS A 40 5.15 -3.98 -14.63
CA LYS A 40 4.59 -2.62 -14.44
C LYS A 40 5.62 -1.57 -14.09
N ILE A 41 6.74 -1.99 -13.51
CA ILE A 41 7.92 -1.15 -13.32
C ILE A 41 9.15 -1.82 -13.92
N ASN A 42 10.13 -1.01 -14.31
CA ASN A 42 11.35 -1.50 -14.96
C ASN A 42 12.44 -1.93 -13.95
N ASP A 43 13.52 -2.54 -14.45
CA ASP A 43 14.63 -3.05 -13.61
C ASP A 43 15.32 -1.95 -12.79
N ASP A 44 15.39 -0.72 -13.28
CA ASP A 44 15.99 0.40 -12.55
C ASP A 44 15.08 0.87 -11.40
N GLU A 45 13.77 0.89 -11.61
CA GLU A 45 12.79 1.17 -10.55
C GLU A 45 12.78 0.07 -9.47
N PHE A 46 12.88 -1.20 -9.86
CA PHE A 46 13.01 -2.30 -8.88
C PHE A 46 14.34 -2.26 -8.13
N ALA A 47 15.42 -1.91 -8.82
CA ALA A 47 16.74 -1.81 -8.20
C ALA A 47 16.80 -0.75 -7.09
N HIS A 48 15.92 0.26 -7.07
CA HIS A 48 15.82 1.19 -5.94
C HIS A 48 15.42 0.48 -4.63
N GLY A 49 14.52 -0.50 -4.68
CA GLY A 49 14.18 -1.32 -3.51
C GLY A 49 15.36 -2.19 -3.05
N VAL A 50 16.09 -2.78 -4.00
CA VAL A 50 17.31 -3.56 -3.69
C VAL A 50 18.43 -2.68 -3.13
N ASP A 51 18.60 -1.46 -3.65
CA ASP A 51 19.57 -0.48 -3.16
C ASP A 51 19.22 -0.04 -1.72
N TRP A 52 17.93 0.03 -1.37
CA TRP A 52 17.48 0.21 0.02
C TRP A 52 17.83 -0.99 0.91
N LEU A 53 17.58 -2.23 0.46
CA LEU A 53 17.94 -3.44 1.24
C LEU A 53 19.45 -3.53 1.50
N LEU A 54 20.28 -3.04 0.58
CA LEU A 54 21.73 -2.90 0.76
C LEU A 54 22.09 -1.81 1.80
N PHE A 55 21.34 -0.70 1.81
CA PHE A 55 21.52 0.36 2.80
C PHE A 55 21.15 -0.12 4.21
N ASP A 56 20.03 -0.82 4.36
CA ASP A 56 19.52 -1.32 5.64
C ASP A 56 20.34 -2.53 6.18
N THR A 57 21.39 -2.93 5.46
CA THR A 57 22.30 -4.04 5.79
C THR A 57 21.64 -5.42 5.79
N LEU A 58 20.43 -5.53 5.23
CA LEU A 58 19.79 -6.82 4.93
C LEU A 58 20.49 -7.55 3.77
N LEU A 59 21.21 -6.80 2.92
CA LEU A 59 22.07 -7.34 1.87
C LEU A 59 23.50 -6.80 2.01
N GLU A 60 24.48 -7.61 1.62
CA GLU A 60 25.87 -7.21 1.48
C GLU A 60 26.31 -7.27 0.01
N SER A 61 26.90 -6.19 -0.50
CA SER A 61 27.54 -6.19 -1.82
C SER A 61 28.81 -5.37 -1.82
N SER A 62 29.84 -5.88 -2.52
CA SER A 62 31.14 -5.21 -2.71
C SER A 62 31.30 -4.59 -4.10
N SER A 63 30.30 -4.70 -4.99
CA SER A 63 30.38 -4.23 -6.37
C SER A 63 29.37 -3.12 -6.68
N VAL A 64 29.80 -2.16 -7.50
CA VAL A 64 28.96 -1.09 -8.06
C VAL A 64 28.99 -1.24 -9.59
N SER A 65 27.83 -1.33 -10.22
CA SER A 65 27.70 -1.40 -11.69
C SER A 65 27.38 -0.05 -12.32
N SER A 66 27.50 0.03 -13.65
CA SER A 66 27.05 1.18 -14.46
C SER A 66 25.62 1.04 -14.99
N LYS A 67 24.96 -0.11 -14.73
CA LYS A 67 23.57 -0.41 -15.09
C LYS A 67 23.11 -1.63 -14.30
N ASN A 68 21.86 -1.63 -13.85
CA ASN A 68 21.23 -2.80 -13.25
C ASN A 68 21.03 -3.91 -14.30
N ASN A 69 21.42 -5.13 -13.95
CA ASN A 69 21.27 -6.30 -14.83
C ASN A 69 20.67 -7.44 -14.01
N ILE A 70 19.33 -7.50 -13.98
CA ILE A 70 18.60 -8.47 -13.18
C ILE A 70 18.04 -9.55 -14.13
N PRO A 71 18.34 -10.84 -13.90
CA PRO A 71 17.81 -11.90 -14.75
C PRO A 71 16.28 -11.93 -14.75
N HIS A 72 15.68 -12.00 -15.93
CA HIS A 72 14.23 -12.05 -16.08
C HIS A 72 13.56 -13.19 -15.30
N TRP A 73 14.24 -14.34 -15.13
CA TRP A 73 13.70 -15.46 -14.35
C TRP A 73 13.50 -15.11 -12.86
N PHE A 74 14.21 -14.10 -12.34
CA PHE A 74 14.09 -13.67 -10.95
C PHE A 74 12.76 -12.94 -10.67
N LYS A 75 12.05 -12.47 -11.70
CA LYS A 75 10.67 -11.97 -11.57
C LYS A 75 9.73 -13.02 -11.00
N ASN A 76 9.94 -14.30 -11.32
CA ASN A 76 9.14 -15.38 -10.73
C ASN A 76 9.39 -15.51 -9.22
N VAL A 77 10.63 -15.27 -8.76
CA VAL A 77 10.96 -15.30 -7.33
C VAL A 77 10.30 -14.12 -6.61
N ALA A 78 10.34 -12.92 -7.21
CA ALA A 78 9.60 -11.76 -6.70
C ALA A 78 8.08 -12.02 -6.66
N SER A 79 7.51 -12.65 -7.69
CA SER A 79 6.09 -13.05 -7.69
C SER A 79 5.77 -14.06 -6.60
N TYR A 80 6.62 -15.09 -6.39
CA TYR A 80 6.40 -16.04 -5.30
C TYR A 80 6.43 -15.36 -3.92
N TRP A 81 7.35 -14.42 -3.74
CA TRP A 81 7.47 -13.66 -2.50
C TRP A 81 6.23 -12.81 -2.23
N THR A 82 5.77 -12.06 -3.23
CA THR A 82 4.63 -11.13 -3.10
C THR A 82 3.27 -11.81 -3.07
N ASN A 83 3.23 -13.13 -3.25
CA ASN A 83 2.05 -13.96 -3.10
C ASN A 83 2.19 -14.90 -1.87
N ASP A 84 3.07 -14.56 -0.93
CA ASP A 84 3.32 -15.30 0.31
C ASP A 84 3.69 -16.79 0.11
N LEU A 85 4.22 -17.16 -1.07
CA LEU A 85 4.66 -18.52 -1.38
C LEU A 85 6.08 -18.81 -0.87
N ILE A 86 6.87 -17.76 -0.62
CA ILE A 86 8.18 -17.82 0.04
C ILE A 86 8.30 -16.69 1.07
N SER A 87 9.06 -16.93 2.13
CA SER A 87 9.27 -15.97 3.22
C SER A 87 10.18 -14.80 2.83
N ASN A 88 10.18 -13.74 3.66
CA ASN A 88 11.11 -12.63 3.56
C ASN A 88 12.57 -13.11 3.56
N VAL A 89 12.89 -14.07 4.44
CA VAL A 89 14.24 -14.66 4.54
C VAL A 89 14.64 -15.36 3.24
N GLU A 90 13.75 -16.17 2.66
CA GLU A 90 14.04 -16.89 1.41
C GLU A 90 14.25 -15.93 0.22
N PHE A 91 13.48 -14.84 0.16
CA PHE A 91 13.66 -13.82 -0.87
C PHE A 91 14.99 -13.08 -0.72
N ILE A 92 15.34 -12.65 0.50
CA ILE A 92 16.60 -11.95 0.81
C ILE A 92 17.80 -12.86 0.54
N ASP A 93 17.77 -14.12 0.97
CA ASP A 93 18.82 -15.10 0.68
C ASP A 93 18.98 -15.33 -0.84
N GLY A 94 17.87 -15.33 -1.58
CA GLY A 94 17.87 -15.39 -3.04
C GLY A 94 18.59 -14.20 -3.67
N LEU A 95 18.30 -12.98 -3.23
CA LEU A 95 18.99 -11.76 -3.68
C LEU A 95 20.49 -11.78 -3.30
N GLN A 96 20.81 -12.17 -2.06
CA GLN A 96 22.18 -12.25 -1.57
C GLN A 96 23.02 -13.22 -2.41
N TYR A 97 22.47 -14.40 -2.70
CA TYR A 97 23.14 -15.37 -3.58
C TYR A 97 23.45 -14.79 -4.97
N LEU A 98 22.50 -14.06 -5.56
CA LEU A 98 22.72 -13.43 -6.86
C LEU A 98 23.83 -12.38 -6.84
N LEU A 99 23.94 -11.60 -5.75
CA LEU A 99 25.02 -10.64 -5.54
C LEU A 99 26.37 -11.35 -5.36
N ASP A 100 26.43 -12.38 -4.50
CA ASP A 100 27.65 -13.13 -4.21
C ASP A 100 28.23 -13.82 -5.45
N GLN A 101 27.36 -14.39 -6.27
CA GLN A 101 27.75 -15.04 -7.53
C GLN A 101 28.01 -14.04 -8.65
N ASN A 102 27.89 -12.73 -8.41
CA ASN A 102 27.99 -11.66 -9.42
C ASN A 102 27.05 -11.90 -10.61
N ILE A 103 25.88 -12.52 -10.37
CA ILE A 103 24.83 -12.71 -11.37
C ILE A 103 24.07 -11.40 -11.56
N ILE A 104 23.82 -10.68 -10.47
CA ILE A 104 23.34 -9.29 -10.48
C ILE A 104 24.41 -8.35 -9.96
N SER A 105 24.37 -7.11 -10.43
CA SER A 105 25.13 -6.01 -9.84
C SER A 105 24.27 -4.76 -9.89
N ILE A 106 24.04 -4.19 -8.71
CA ILE A 106 23.16 -3.04 -8.53
C ILE A 106 23.99 -1.77 -8.56
N GLN A 107 23.57 -0.81 -9.37
CA GLN A 107 24.14 0.51 -9.33
C GLN A 107 23.63 1.20 -8.07
N ARG A 108 24.54 1.43 -7.11
CA ARG A 108 24.23 2.27 -5.96
C ARG A 108 24.02 3.70 -6.43
N SER A 109 22.78 4.14 -6.37
CA SER A 109 22.37 5.51 -6.73
C SER A 109 21.99 6.30 -5.49
N ILE A 110 21.68 5.60 -4.40
CA ILE A 110 21.31 6.14 -3.11
C ILE A 110 22.54 6.65 -2.35
N SER A 111 22.46 7.88 -1.82
CA SER A 111 23.42 8.33 -0.82
C SER A 111 23.03 7.76 0.56
N ILE A 112 24.01 7.27 1.34
CA ILE A 112 23.79 6.86 2.75
C ILE A 112 23.16 8.01 3.57
N SER A 113 23.47 9.26 3.22
CA SER A 113 22.84 10.42 3.87
C SER A 113 21.33 10.49 3.66
N ASP A 114 20.85 10.04 2.50
CA ASP A 114 19.45 10.18 2.08
C ASP A 114 18.52 9.32 2.93
N TYR A 115 18.99 8.16 3.38
CA TYR A 115 18.25 7.23 4.22
C TYR A 115 18.64 7.28 5.70
N LYS A 116 19.35 8.33 6.09
CA LYS A 116 19.53 8.59 7.51
C LYS A 116 18.17 8.90 8.12
N GLU A 117 17.80 8.15 9.16
CA GLU A 117 16.55 8.38 9.89
C GLU A 117 16.60 9.72 10.64
N HIS A 118 15.56 10.52 10.44
CA HIS A 118 15.21 11.64 11.28
C HIS A 118 13.95 11.28 12.06
N ARG A 119 13.99 11.48 13.39
CA ARG A 119 12.85 11.18 14.26
C ARG A 119 11.95 12.40 14.37
N PHE A 120 10.66 12.19 14.20
CA PHE A 120 9.64 13.22 14.34
C PHE A 120 8.82 12.96 15.60
N SER A 121 8.47 14.06 16.27
CA SER A 121 7.66 14.22 17.49
C SER A 121 7.23 12.98 18.31
N GLY A 122 7.42 13.07 19.63
CA GLY A 122 6.41 12.65 20.60
C GLY A 122 6.47 11.21 21.12
N THR A 123 5.86 11.00 22.29
CA THR A 123 5.67 9.69 22.91
C THR A 123 4.44 9.02 22.32
N ASN A 124 4.49 8.57 21.05
CA ASN A 124 3.51 7.59 20.57
C ASN A 124 3.75 6.28 21.35
N GLU A 125 2.70 5.63 21.86
CA GLU A 125 2.84 4.43 22.70
C GLU A 125 3.04 3.13 21.89
N ILE A 126 2.58 3.11 20.64
CA ILE A 126 2.48 1.93 19.77
C ILE A 126 3.62 1.87 18.74
N PHE A 127 3.94 2.98 18.08
CA PHE A 127 4.88 3.08 16.98
C PHE A 127 6.03 4.05 17.26
N LYS A 128 7.21 3.72 16.73
CA LYS A 128 8.29 4.70 16.49
C LYS A 128 8.00 5.36 15.15
N ILE A 129 7.95 6.69 15.15
CA ILE A 129 7.68 7.51 13.97
C ILE A 129 8.99 8.14 13.50
N TYR A 130 9.30 7.99 12.22
CA TYR A 130 10.51 8.55 11.61
C TYR A 130 10.27 8.87 10.13
N ALA A 131 11.22 9.54 9.50
CA ALA A 131 11.27 9.68 8.05
C ALA A 131 12.73 9.77 7.61
N TYR A 132 13.01 9.45 6.36
CA TYR A 132 14.36 9.55 5.81
C TYR A 132 14.69 10.98 5.43
N GLU A 133 15.96 11.38 5.52
CA GLU A 133 16.43 12.74 5.18
C GLU A 133 16.00 13.19 3.77
N LYS A 134 15.95 12.27 2.78
CA LYS A 134 15.46 12.57 1.43
C LYS A 134 13.98 12.93 1.36
N ASP A 135 13.19 12.50 2.35
CA ASP A 135 11.74 12.64 2.36
C ASP A 135 11.30 13.93 3.04
N PHE A 136 12.19 14.93 3.10
CA PHE A 136 11.90 16.27 3.56
C PHE A 136 11.73 17.24 2.41
N TYR A 137 10.75 18.13 2.54
CA TYR A 137 10.85 19.46 1.94
C TYR A 137 10.96 20.51 3.02
N PHE A 138 11.36 21.70 2.59
CA PHE A 138 11.49 22.85 3.47
C PHE A 138 10.41 23.86 3.08
N ASP A 139 9.53 24.16 4.04
CA ASP A 139 8.64 25.31 3.96
C ASP A 139 9.13 26.37 4.96
N ASN A 140 9.60 27.52 4.47
CA ASN A 140 10.17 28.59 5.29
C ASN A 140 11.24 28.08 6.29
N ASP A 141 12.18 27.26 5.82
CA ASP A 141 13.24 26.59 6.60
C ASP A 141 12.75 25.59 7.66
N VAL A 142 11.45 25.28 7.70
CA VAL A 142 10.89 24.21 8.52
C VAL A 142 10.91 22.91 7.72
N PRO A 143 11.62 21.86 8.17
CA PRO A 143 11.58 20.56 7.52
C PRO A 143 10.20 19.93 7.74
N ILE A 144 9.52 19.60 6.66
CA ILE A 144 8.22 18.91 6.66
C ILE A 144 8.41 17.53 6.01
N PRO A 145 8.04 16.43 6.71
CA PRO A 145 8.12 15.10 6.13
C PRO A 145 7.06 14.95 5.03
N LYS A 146 7.47 14.39 3.89
CA LYS A 146 6.60 13.97 2.79
C LYS A 146 6.10 12.55 2.94
N ASP A 147 6.98 11.70 3.46
CA ASP A 147 6.78 10.26 3.55
C ASP A 147 7.22 9.80 4.94
N ILE A 148 6.24 9.53 5.80
CA ILE A 148 6.47 9.12 7.19
C ILE A 148 6.52 7.59 7.25
N GLN A 149 7.48 7.09 8.01
CA GLN A 149 7.70 5.66 8.25
C GLN A 149 7.39 5.32 9.71
N PHE A 150 7.00 4.06 9.92
CA PHE A 150 6.58 3.54 11.21
C PHE A 150 7.32 2.24 11.52
N GLU A 151 7.59 2.01 12.80
CA GLU A 151 8.11 0.74 13.33
C GLU A 151 7.29 0.38 14.57
N LEU A 152 6.73 -0.82 14.62
CA LEU A 152 5.93 -1.29 15.74
C LEU A 152 6.82 -1.54 16.96
N LYS A 153 6.45 -0.96 18.11
CA LYS A 153 7.23 -1.14 19.33
C LYS A 153 7.00 -2.53 19.92
N SER A 154 8.09 -3.31 19.98
CA SER A 154 8.06 -4.67 20.55
C SER A 154 7.64 -4.77 22.01
N ASP A 155 7.67 -3.65 22.76
CA ASP A 155 7.27 -3.56 24.16
C ASP A 155 5.85 -3.01 24.38
N TYR A 156 5.07 -2.80 23.31
CA TYR A 156 3.66 -2.43 23.44
C TYR A 156 2.86 -3.56 24.11
N PHE A 157 2.07 -3.23 25.13
CA PHE A 157 1.43 -4.22 26.01
C PHE A 157 0.26 -4.97 25.35
N ASP A 158 -0.54 -4.29 24.53
CA ASP A 158 -1.78 -4.82 23.93
C ASP A 158 -1.59 -5.24 22.46
N LEU A 159 -0.40 -5.70 22.07
CA LEU A 159 -0.10 -6.08 20.68
C LEU A 159 -1.13 -7.09 20.12
N GLU A 160 -1.49 -8.11 20.89
CA GLU A 160 -2.46 -9.13 20.48
C GLU A 160 -3.88 -8.57 20.25
N GLU A 161 -4.21 -7.38 20.77
CA GLU A 161 -5.54 -6.77 20.59
C GLU A 161 -5.64 -5.96 19.30
N ILE A 162 -4.52 -5.61 18.67
CA ILE A 162 -4.47 -4.77 17.46
C ILE A 162 -3.92 -5.49 16.22
N THR A 163 -3.08 -6.51 16.40
CA THR A 163 -2.51 -7.28 15.29
C THR A 163 -3.54 -8.20 14.65
N TYR A 164 -3.45 -8.43 13.36
CA TYR A 164 -4.26 -9.41 12.64
C TYR A 164 -4.03 -10.83 13.20
N ASP A 165 -5.11 -11.60 13.33
CA ASP A 165 -5.07 -12.99 13.78
C ASP A 165 -5.82 -13.88 12.78
N SER A 166 -5.08 -14.55 11.90
CA SER A 166 -5.62 -15.45 10.87
C SER A 166 -6.40 -16.65 11.43
N THR A 167 -6.31 -16.94 12.73
CA THR A 167 -7.14 -17.97 13.37
C THR A 167 -8.54 -17.47 13.74
N LYS A 168 -8.75 -16.14 13.75
CA LYS A 168 -10.00 -15.47 14.13
C LYS A 168 -10.59 -14.59 13.03
N GLN A 169 -9.77 -14.17 12.08
CA GLN A 169 -10.12 -13.25 11.01
C GLN A 169 -9.73 -13.88 9.67
N ASN A 170 -10.59 -13.73 8.68
CA ASN A 170 -10.26 -13.87 7.27
C ASN A 170 -10.67 -12.56 6.59
N VAL A 171 -9.78 -11.57 6.66
CA VAL A 171 -10.04 -10.19 6.21
C VAL A 171 -9.07 -9.84 5.11
N VAL A 172 -9.44 -8.94 4.20
CA VAL A 172 -8.52 -8.28 3.27
C VAL A 172 -8.70 -6.77 3.29
N VAL A 173 -7.62 -6.02 3.10
CA VAL A 173 -7.62 -4.56 2.95
C VAL A 173 -7.42 -4.20 1.49
N ILE A 174 -8.28 -3.36 0.93
CA ILE A 174 -8.14 -2.89 -0.46
C ILE A 174 -7.26 -1.63 -0.49
N ILE A 175 -6.16 -1.70 -1.24
CA ILE A 175 -5.23 -0.57 -1.45
C ILE A 175 -5.73 0.32 -2.59
N PRO A 176 -5.84 1.65 -2.40
CA PRO A 176 -6.44 2.57 -3.37
C PRO A 176 -5.42 3.15 -4.38
N ILE A 177 -4.85 2.33 -5.27
CA ILE A 177 -3.91 2.80 -6.30
C ILE A 177 -4.57 3.74 -7.29
N PHE A 178 -5.82 3.50 -7.68
CA PHE A 178 -6.55 4.38 -8.58
C PHE A 178 -6.75 5.77 -7.99
N THR A 179 -7.16 5.84 -6.71
CA THR A 179 -7.21 7.11 -5.99
C THR A 179 -5.84 7.76 -5.93
N SER A 180 -4.79 7.03 -5.53
CA SER A 180 -3.44 7.59 -5.47
C SER A 180 -3.01 8.19 -6.80
N SER A 181 -3.28 7.49 -7.90
CA SER A 181 -2.95 7.92 -9.27
C SER A 181 -3.73 9.17 -9.67
N ALA A 182 -5.02 9.24 -9.33
CA ALA A 182 -5.88 10.39 -9.63
C ALA A 182 -5.41 11.69 -8.93
N TYR A 183 -4.80 11.57 -7.74
CA TYR A 183 -4.26 12.70 -6.97
C TYR A 183 -2.86 13.14 -7.39
N TRP A 184 -2.11 12.31 -8.12
CA TRP A 184 -0.79 12.71 -8.60
C TRP A 184 -0.91 13.76 -9.71
N GLU A 185 -0.09 14.81 -9.62
CA GLU A 185 -0.17 15.93 -10.56
C GLU A 185 0.79 15.76 -11.76
N PRO A 186 0.36 16.07 -12.99
CA PRO A 186 -1.01 16.48 -13.34
C PRO A 186 -2.02 15.32 -13.28
N GLY A 187 -3.17 15.55 -12.66
CA GLY A 187 -4.22 14.56 -12.43
C GLY A 187 -5.62 15.19 -12.32
N PHE A 188 -6.58 14.44 -11.79
CA PHE A 188 -8.00 14.83 -11.83
C PHE A 188 -8.27 16.15 -11.09
N TYR A 189 -7.57 16.39 -9.98
CA TYR A 189 -7.74 17.62 -9.21
C TYR A 189 -7.22 18.88 -9.92
N ASN A 190 -6.27 18.76 -10.86
CA ASN A 190 -5.88 19.89 -11.69
C ASN A 190 -7.05 20.34 -12.58
N PHE A 191 -7.90 19.41 -13.06
CA PHE A 191 -9.14 19.75 -13.77
C PHE A 191 -10.14 20.47 -12.85
N PHE A 192 -10.41 19.93 -11.66
CA PHE A 192 -11.36 20.53 -10.72
C PHE A 192 -10.93 21.89 -10.18
N ARG A 193 -9.62 22.17 -10.13
CA ARG A 193 -9.08 23.51 -9.80
C ARG A 193 -9.01 24.46 -10.99
N GLY A 194 -9.37 24.01 -12.20
CA GLY A 194 -9.37 24.81 -13.42
C GLY A 194 -7.98 25.08 -14.01
N GLU A 195 -7.00 24.22 -13.70
CA GLU A 195 -5.60 24.35 -14.14
C GLU A 195 -5.34 23.70 -15.51
N CYS A 196 -6.23 22.78 -15.94
CA CYS A 196 -6.21 22.11 -17.24
C CYS A 196 -7.63 21.67 -17.66
N GLY A 197 -7.78 21.27 -18.92
CA GLY A 197 -9.03 20.75 -19.49
C GLY A 197 -9.23 19.25 -19.25
N ILE A 198 -10.10 18.65 -20.08
CA ILE A 198 -10.47 17.22 -19.98
C ILE A 198 -9.27 16.27 -20.12
N GLU A 199 -8.14 16.73 -20.64
CA GLU A 199 -6.91 15.96 -20.70
C GLU A 199 -6.40 15.52 -19.33
N CYS A 200 -6.70 16.27 -18.27
CA CYS A 200 -6.34 15.91 -16.89
C CYS A 200 -7.29 14.89 -16.26
N LEU A 201 -8.43 14.62 -16.89
CA LEU A 201 -9.34 13.54 -16.48
C LEU A 201 -8.89 12.19 -17.01
N THR A 202 -7.68 12.08 -17.57
CA THR A 202 -7.00 10.83 -17.88
C THR A 202 -5.56 10.92 -17.42
N THR A 203 -5.13 10.00 -16.57
CA THR A 203 -3.76 9.97 -16.02
C THR A 203 -3.21 8.55 -15.99
N ASN A 204 -1.88 8.44 -15.86
CA ASN A 204 -1.22 7.14 -15.72
C ASN A 204 -1.48 6.54 -14.34
N ILE A 205 -1.48 5.22 -14.27
CA ILE A 205 -1.44 4.48 -13.02
C ILE A 205 -0.02 4.59 -12.45
N GLU A 206 0.09 5.01 -11.20
CA GLU A 206 1.36 5.30 -10.54
C GLU A 206 1.80 4.15 -9.63
N PHE A 207 2.57 3.20 -10.19
CA PHE A 207 3.01 1.98 -9.49
C PHE A 207 4.20 2.17 -8.54
N SER A 208 5.09 3.12 -8.83
CA SER A 208 6.35 3.33 -8.11
C SER A 208 6.33 4.50 -7.12
N LYS A 209 5.22 5.23 -7.02
CA LYS A 209 5.07 6.35 -6.08
C LYS A 209 4.51 5.87 -4.74
N PHE A 210 4.93 6.54 -3.67
CA PHE A 210 4.35 6.36 -2.35
C PHE A 210 2.89 6.85 -2.33
N PHE A 211 2.09 6.35 -1.39
CA PHE A 211 0.73 6.84 -1.20
C PHE A 211 0.77 8.19 -0.48
N GLY A 212 -0.18 9.06 -0.76
CA GLY A 212 -0.32 10.33 -0.03
C GLY A 212 -1.37 10.25 1.08
N PHE A 213 -1.51 11.36 1.82
CA PHE A 213 -2.62 11.58 2.76
C PHE A 213 -3.98 11.22 2.13
N ASN A 214 -4.18 11.60 0.86
CA ASN A 214 -5.42 11.37 0.10
C ASN A 214 -5.60 9.92 -0.39
N ALA A 215 -4.65 9.01 -0.12
CA ALA A 215 -4.70 7.61 -0.56
C ALA A 215 -4.38 6.66 0.61
N SER A 216 -4.68 7.10 1.84
CA SER A 216 -4.58 6.27 3.04
C SER A 216 -3.18 5.74 3.36
N ASP A 217 -2.13 6.50 3.05
CA ASP A 217 -0.73 6.10 3.20
C ASP A 217 -0.39 5.57 4.60
N ASN A 218 -0.80 6.32 5.64
CA ASN A 218 -0.59 5.92 7.02
C ASN A 218 -1.36 4.64 7.33
N ALA A 219 -2.63 4.51 6.91
CA ALA A 219 -3.37 3.27 7.17
C ALA A 219 -2.79 2.06 6.47
N VAL A 220 -2.31 2.19 5.22
CA VAL A 220 -1.62 1.09 4.52
C VAL A 220 -0.40 0.65 5.32
N LYS A 221 0.44 1.59 5.76
CA LYS A 221 1.65 1.27 6.55
C LYS A 221 1.31 0.66 7.92
N ILE A 222 0.35 1.24 8.64
CA ILE A 222 -0.03 0.76 9.97
C ILE A 222 -0.68 -0.62 9.89
N LEU A 223 -1.65 -0.84 9.00
CA LEU A 223 -2.31 -2.13 8.85
C LEU A 223 -1.33 -3.22 8.35
N SER A 224 -0.34 -2.85 7.53
CA SER A 224 0.74 -3.75 7.13
C SER A 224 1.63 -4.15 8.30
N LEU A 225 2.05 -3.20 9.14
CA LEU A 225 2.79 -3.51 10.38
C LEU A 225 2.00 -4.37 11.36
N LEU A 226 0.67 -4.26 11.33
CA LEU A 226 -0.23 -5.09 12.14
C LEU A 226 -0.54 -6.45 11.48
N GLY A 227 -0.01 -6.74 10.30
CA GLY A 227 -0.11 -8.03 9.63
C GLY A 227 -1.39 -8.27 8.85
N TYR A 228 -2.20 -7.22 8.58
CA TYR A 228 -3.38 -7.37 7.74
C TYR A 228 -2.96 -7.67 6.28
N PRO A 229 -3.59 -8.66 5.62
CA PRO A 229 -3.32 -8.94 4.22
C PRO A 229 -3.98 -7.90 3.31
N PHE A 230 -3.37 -7.65 2.15
CA PHE A 230 -3.81 -6.63 1.21
C PHE A 230 -4.13 -7.21 -0.17
N VAL A 231 -5.00 -6.50 -0.88
CA VAL A 231 -5.22 -6.65 -2.32
C VAL A 231 -5.19 -5.26 -2.95
N TYR A 232 -4.68 -5.12 -4.16
CA TYR A 232 -4.76 -3.85 -4.88
C TYR A 232 -6.13 -3.71 -5.54
N ASP A 233 -6.66 -2.50 -5.58
CA ASP A 233 -7.90 -2.19 -6.30
C ASP A 233 -7.86 -2.61 -7.79
N ILE A 234 -6.67 -2.59 -8.42
CA ILE A 234 -6.42 -3.18 -9.74
C ILE A 234 -6.80 -4.67 -9.81
N ASP A 235 -6.42 -5.46 -8.81
CA ASP A 235 -6.71 -6.90 -8.78
C ASP A 235 -8.21 -7.14 -8.57
N VAL A 236 -8.86 -6.26 -7.80
CA VAL A 236 -10.31 -6.30 -7.59
C VAL A 236 -11.07 -5.92 -8.87
N ASP A 237 -10.63 -4.93 -9.65
CA ASP A 237 -11.26 -4.63 -10.96
C ASP A 237 -11.09 -5.79 -11.94
N GLN A 238 -9.89 -6.37 -12.03
CA GLN A 238 -9.61 -7.48 -12.96
C GLN A 238 -10.26 -8.80 -12.54
N ASN A 239 -10.42 -9.04 -11.24
CA ASN A 239 -11.02 -10.24 -10.69
C ASN A 239 -11.91 -9.94 -9.45
N PRO A 240 -13.12 -9.41 -9.66
CA PRO A 240 -14.04 -9.01 -8.56
C PRO A 240 -14.34 -10.11 -7.55
N GLU A 241 -14.35 -11.37 -8.01
CA GLU A 241 -14.65 -12.54 -7.18
C GLU A 241 -13.59 -12.80 -6.10
N ILE A 242 -12.40 -12.18 -6.19
CA ILE A 242 -11.35 -12.32 -5.15
C ILE A 242 -11.84 -11.91 -3.77
N LEU A 243 -12.74 -10.92 -3.68
CA LEU A 243 -13.30 -10.48 -2.40
C LEU A 243 -14.17 -11.56 -1.75
N SER A 244 -14.72 -12.50 -2.52
CA SER A 244 -15.53 -13.60 -1.99
C SER A 244 -14.73 -14.67 -1.23
N GLU A 245 -13.39 -14.62 -1.33
CA GLU A 245 -12.49 -15.50 -0.58
C GLU A 245 -12.32 -15.07 0.89
N PHE A 246 -12.75 -13.85 1.22
CA PHE A 246 -12.61 -13.24 2.54
C PHE A 246 -13.96 -13.15 3.27
N ASP A 247 -13.95 -13.31 4.59
CA ASP A 247 -15.13 -13.15 5.43
C ASP A 247 -15.47 -11.66 5.66
N SER A 248 -14.47 -10.77 5.54
CA SER A 248 -14.63 -9.32 5.70
C SER A 248 -13.67 -8.55 4.78
N VAL A 249 -14.11 -7.37 4.34
CA VAL A 249 -13.31 -6.47 3.49
C VAL A 249 -13.16 -5.11 4.18
N ILE A 250 -11.94 -4.61 4.29
CA ILE A 250 -11.66 -3.23 4.72
C ILE A 250 -11.40 -2.37 3.49
N VAL A 251 -12.19 -1.32 3.32
CA VAL A 251 -12.06 -0.33 2.25
C VAL A 251 -11.40 0.92 2.83
N LEU A 252 -10.28 1.33 2.23
CA LEU A 252 -9.55 2.54 2.59
C LEU A 252 -10.16 3.75 1.85
N HIS A 253 -9.38 4.79 1.54
CA HIS A 253 -9.83 5.91 0.70
C HIS A 253 -9.85 5.53 -0.79
N ASN A 254 -10.56 4.45 -1.13
CA ASN A 254 -10.88 4.05 -2.51
C ASN A 254 -11.95 5.00 -3.07
N GLU A 255 -11.63 6.29 -3.18
CA GLU A 255 -12.49 7.34 -3.74
C GLU A 255 -12.81 7.09 -5.21
N TYR A 256 -11.78 6.80 -6.02
CA TYR A 256 -11.93 6.54 -7.45
C TYR A 256 -11.88 5.04 -7.70
N VAL A 257 -12.99 4.47 -8.19
CA VAL A 257 -13.14 3.03 -8.43
C VAL A 257 -13.84 2.76 -9.75
N THR A 258 -13.65 1.57 -10.28
CA THR A 258 -14.39 1.04 -11.42
C THR A 258 -15.78 0.54 -11.03
N GLN A 259 -16.63 0.29 -12.02
CA GLN A 259 -17.93 -0.38 -11.78
C GLN A 259 -17.75 -1.79 -11.19
N ASN A 260 -16.72 -2.52 -11.62
CA ASN A 260 -16.46 -3.87 -11.14
C ASN A 260 -16.12 -3.87 -9.65
N GLU A 261 -15.22 -2.98 -9.21
CA GLU A 261 -14.91 -2.79 -7.79
C GLU A 261 -16.12 -2.34 -6.99
N PHE A 262 -16.87 -1.35 -7.51
CA PHE A 262 -18.08 -0.87 -6.85
C PHE A 262 -19.07 -2.01 -6.59
N ASP A 263 -19.33 -2.83 -7.60
CA ASP A 263 -20.23 -3.98 -7.49
C ASP A 263 -19.66 -5.03 -6.51
N ALA A 264 -18.36 -5.35 -6.60
CA ALA A 264 -17.71 -6.32 -5.70
C ALA A 264 -17.81 -5.88 -4.23
N ILE A 265 -17.46 -4.63 -3.94
CA ILE A 265 -17.45 -4.07 -2.59
C ILE A 265 -18.88 -3.97 -2.06
N THR A 266 -19.81 -3.40 -2.83
CA THR A 266 -21.18 -3.15 -2.32
C THR A 266 -22.04 -4.41 -2.21
N THR A 267 -21.68 -5.50 -2.89
CA THR A 267 -22.34 -6.80 -2.76
C THR A 267 -21.74 -7.71 -1.70
N HIS A 268 -20.48 -7.47 -1.29
CA HIS A 268 -19.84 -8.21 -0.20
C HIS A 268 -20.62 -8.03 1.12
N PRO A 269 -20.93 -9.10 1.88
CA PRO A 269 -21.85 -9.04 3.02
C PRO A 269 -21.30 -8.28 4.24
N HIS A 270 -19.98 -8.18 4.36
CA HIS A 270 -19.29 -7.61 5.51
C HIS A 270 -18.17 -6.68 5.07
N VAL A 271 -18.46 -5.38 5.02
CA VAL A 271 -17.51 -4.35 4.61
C VAL A 271 -17.30 -3.34 5.73
N LEU A 272 -16.04 -2.99 5.98
CA LEU A 272 -15.64 -1.90 6.85
C LEU A 272 -15.10 -0.76 5.98
N HIS A 273 -15.90 0.29 5.78
CA HIS A 273 -15.43 1.52 5.15
C HIS A 273 -14.69 2.34 6.20
N LEU A 274 -13.35 2.26 6.16
CA LEU A 274 -12.49 2.91 7.14
C LEU A 274 -12.33 4.40 6.85
N TYR A 275 -12.52 4.83 5.60
CA TYR A 275 -12.47 6.23 5.20
C TYR A 275 -13.84 6.68 4.69
N PRO A 276 -14.25 7.93 4.97
CA PRO A 276 -15.34 8.55 4.26
C PRO A 276 -14.94 8.78 2.80
N ASN A 277 -15.89 9.15 1.94
CA ASN A 277 -15.61 9.46 0.53
C ASN A 277 -15.05 8.27 -0.28
N SER A 278 -15.15 7.04 0.23
CA SER A 278 -14.94 5.84 -0.59
C SER A 278 -16.07 5.68 -1.61
N LEU A 279 -15.78 5.10 -2.78
CA LEU A 279 -16.74 4.78 -3.85
C LEU A 279 -17.43 6.03 -4.43
N TYR A 280 -16.68 7.11 -4.63
CA TYR A 280 -17.22 8.42 -4.99
C TYR A 280 -17.06 8.75 -6.48
N GLY A 281 -15.87 8.60 -7.03
CA GLY A 281 -15.56 8.79 -8.44
C GLY A 281 -15.64 7.48 -9.23
N HIS A 282 -16.42 7.47 -10.30
CA HIS A 282 -16.47 6.34 -11.24
C HIS A 282 -15.44 6.54 -12.35
N ILE A 283 -14.52 5.59 -12.49
CA ILE A 283 -13.46 5.60 -13.51
C ILE A 283 -13.56 4.40 -14.46
N SER A 284 -12.92 4.55 -15.63
CA SER A 284 -12.51 3.41 -16.49
C SER A 284 -11.00 3.23 -16.43
N VAL A 285 -10.53 2.00 -16.63
CA VAL A 285 -9.12 1.65 -16.71
C VAL A 285 -8.77 1.14 -18.10
N ASN A 286 -7.61 1.55 -18.62
CA ASN A 286 -6.98 0.99 -19.81
C ASN A 286 -5.64 0.37 -19.41
N TYR A 287 -5.64 -0.95 -19.20
CA TYR A 287 -4.45 -1.72 -18.82
C TYR A 287 -3.39 -1.91 -19.91
N SER A 288 -3.70 -1.57 -21.17
CA SER A 288 -2.69 -1.60 -22.23
C SER A 288 -1.80 -0.37 -22.19
N ASP A 289 -2.38 0.76 -21.80
CA ASP A 289 -1.69 2.04 -21.68
C ASP A 289 -1.38 2.41 -20.21
N ASP A 290 -1.80 1.58 -19.26
CA ASP A 290 -1.75 1.82 -17.81
C ASP A 290 -2.29 3.20 -17.43
N THR A 291 -3.52 3.50 -17.87
CA THR A 291 -4.21 4.77 -17.59
C THR A 291 -5.57 4.58 -16.95
N ILE A 292 -5.99 5.56 -16.16
CA ILE A 292 -7.35 5.71 -15.66
C ILE A 292 -8.01 6.96 -16.23
N SER A 293 -9.32 6.92 -16.44
CA SER A 293 -10.11 8.07 -16.90
C SER A 293 -11.37 8.26 -16.06
N LEU A 294 -11.68 9.49 -15.67
CA LEU A 294 -12.92 9.82 -14.97
C LEU A 294 -14.13 9.68 -15.91
N ILE A 295 -15.10 8.86 -15.52
CA ILE A 295 -16.39 8.73 -16.20
C ILE A 295 -17.40 9.69 -15.58
N SER A 296 -17.53 9.68 -14.25
CA SER A 296 -18.51 10.49 -13.53
C SER A 296 -18.21 10.65 -12.04
N GLY A 297 -18.68 11.74 -11.43
CA GLY A 297 -18.44 12.12 -10.03
C GLY A 297 -17.83 13.52 -9.92
N HIS A 298 -17.82 14.11 -8.73
CA HIS A 298 -17.33 15.47 -8.46
C HIS A 298 -17.92 16.55 -9.39
N GLY A 299 -19.17 16.40 -9.80
CA GLY A 299 -19.83 17.32 -10.73
C GLY A 299 -19.39 17.14 -12.20
N TYR A 300 -18.80 16.01 -12.55
CA TYR A 300 -18.49 15.62 -13.93
C TYR A 300 -19.36 14.43 -14.38
N PRO A 301 -19.79 14.38 -15.65
CA PRO A 301 -19.75 15.46 -16.65
C PRO A 301 -20.84 16.51 -16.46
N ASP A 302 -21.72 16.31 -15.48
CA ASP A 302 -22.81 17.20 -15.09
C ASP A 302 -22.61 17.60 -13.62
N GLU A 303 -22.69 18.90 -13.31
CA GLU A 303 -22.49 19.47 -11.98
C GLU A 303 -23.42 18.85 -10.91
N ASN A 304 -24.53 18.24 -11.32
CA ASN A 304 -25.46 17.55 -10.41
C ASN A 304 -25.00 16.14 -10.01
N ILE A 305 -24.03 15.55 -10.71
CA ILE A 305 -23.50 14.21 -10.42
C ILE A 305 -22.37 14.34 -9.41
N GLN A 306 -22.74 14.39 -8.13
CA GLN A 306 -21.77 14.46 -7.03
C GLN A 306 -21.06 13.11 -6.87
N ASN A 307 -21.79 12.05 -6.54
CA ASN A 307 -21.27 10.67 -6.51
C ASN A 307 -21.51 9.98 -7.87
N GLY A 308 -20.46 9.42 -8.47
CA GLY A 308 -20.48 8.79 -9.79
C GLY A 308 -21.34 7.53 -9.91
N PHE A 309 -21.71 6.92 -8.79
CA PHE A 309 -22.53 5.70 -8.73
C PHE A 309 -23.95 5.96 -8.19
N ASN A 310 -24.27 7.19 -7.78
CA ASN A 310 -25.46 7.52 -6.99
C ASN A 310 -25.63 6.60 -5.77
N TRP A 311 -24.51 6.28 -5.11
CA TRP A 311 -24.51 5.34 -3.99
C TRP A 311 -25.25 5.92 -2.79
N LYS A 312 -26.25 5.17 -2.30
CA LYS A 312 -27.14 5.64 -1.22
C LYS A 312 -26.44 5.81 0.13
N ASN A 313 -25.38 5.03 0.37
CA ASN A 313 -24.63 5.07 1.62
C ASN A 313 -23.37 5.95 1.52
N GLU A 314 -23.26 6.82 0.50
CA GLU A 314 -22.15 7.78 0.45
C GLU A 314 -22.13 8.63 1.73
N ASN A 315 -20.93 8.87 2.26
CA ASN A 315 -20.74 9.56 3.53
C ASN A 315 -19.65 10.64 3.46
N THR A 316 -19.39 11.19 2.26
CA THR A 316 -18.36 12.19 2.03
C THR A 316 -18.58 13.41 2.93
N HIS A 317 -19.79 13.97 2.93
CA HIS A 317 -20.09 15.18 3.71
C HIS A 317 -20.84 14.86 5.01
N PRO A 318 -20.41 15.41 6.17
CA PRO A 318 -19.26 16.30 6.37
C PRO A 318 -17.92 15.57 6.64
N TYR A 319 -17.92 14.24 6.66
CA TYR A 319 -16.91 13.44 7.33
C TYR A 319 -15.52 13.47 6.68
N GLU A 320 -15.40 13.73 5.37
CA GLU A 320 -14.10 13.85 4.68
C GLU A 320 -13.24 15.00 5.22
N PHE A 321 -13.87 16.03 5.80
CA PHE A 321 -13.18 17.21 6.33
C PHE A 321 -12.88 17.09 7.84
N ASP A 322 -13.39 16.06 8.52
CA ASP A 322 -13.08 15.79 9.92
C ASP A 322 -11.78 14.98 10.04
N ILE A 323 -10.65 15.69 9.90
CA ILE A 323 -9.31 15.10 10.00
C ILE A 323 -8.80 15.00 11.45
N GLU A 324 -9.46 15.69 12.39
CA GLU A 324 -9.15 15.56 13.82
C GLU A 324 -9.74 14.26 14.38
N CYS A 325 -10.91 13.85 13.87
CA CYS A 325 -11.53 12.55 14.11
C CYS A 325 -11.72 12.24 15.61
N LEU A 326 -11.94 13.27 16.44
CA LEU A 326 -11.96 13.18 17.91
C LEU A 326 -13.16 12.42 18.48
N ASN A 327 -14.28 12.38 17.74
CA ASN A 327 -15.52 11.72 18.15
C ASN A 327 -15.87 10.63 17.14
N TRP A 328 -14.87 9.84 16.75
CA TRP A 328 -15.04 8.78 15.78
C TRP A 328 -16.06 7.75 16.28
N GLU A 329 -16.91 7.27 15.38
CA GLU A 329 -17.83 6.16 15.59
C GLU A 329 -18.04 5.37 14.30
N PHE A 330 -18.19 4.05 14.43
CA PHE A 330 -18.64 3.21 13.34
C PHE A 330 -20.16 3.04 13.39
N TYR A 331 -20.85 3.55 12.36
CA TYR A 331 -22.29 3.34 12.20
C TYR A 331 -22.56 2.23 11.18
N SER A 332 -23.74 1.62 11.25
CA SER A 332 -24.10 0.47 10.40
C SER A 332 -24.76 0.90 9.11
N ILE A 333 -24.39 0.22 8.02
CA ILE A 333 -25.06 0.27 6.72
C ILE A 333 -25.55 -1.13 6.33
N SER A 334 -26.15 -1.26 5.14
CA SER A 334 -26.78 -2.51 4.69
C SER A 334 -25.84 -3.71 4.64
N ASN A 335 -24.57 -3.50 4.27
CA ASN A 335 -23.58 -4.56 4.05
C ASN A 335 -22.33 -4.38 4.91
N GLY A 336 -22.40 -3.60 5.99
CA GLY A 336 -21.17 -3.22 6.69
C GLY A 336 -21.28 -2.12 7.74
N LYS A 337 -20.13 -1.53 8.04
CA LYS A 337 -19.97 -0.35 8.88
C LYS A 337 -19.15 0.72 8.17
N MET A 338 -19.38 1.98 8.51
CA MET A 338 -18.63 3.12 7.99
C MET A 338 -18.13 4.00 9.14
N LEU A 339 -16.92 4.53 8.99
CA LEU A 339 -16.38 5.55 9.88
C LEU A 339 -16.97 6.93 9.55
N ASN A 340 -17.12 7.76 10.56
CA ASN A 340 -17.68 9.12 10.46
C ASN A 340 -16.61 10.23 10.47
N CYS A 341 -15.36 9.94 10.14
CA CYS A 341 -14.28 10.95 10.04
C CYS A 341 -13.09 10.39 9.25
N TYR A 342 -12.16 11.26 8.85
CA TYR A 342 -10.99 10.90 8.06
C TYR A 342 -9.81 10.50 8.97
N PRO A 343 -9.45 9.20 9.10
CA PRO A 343 -8.65 8.71 10.22
C PRO A 343 -7.12 8.78 10.00
N GLU A 344 -6.66 9.45 8.95
CA GLU A 344 -5.26 9.37 8.50
C GLU A 344 -4.22 9.81 9.53
N HIS A 345 -4.57 10.73 10.42
CA HIS A 345 -3.76 11.07 11.59
C HIS A 345 -4.05 10.18 12.80
N LEU A 346 -5.33 9.87 13.02
CA LEU A 346 -5.82 9.13 14.18
C LEU A 346 -5.28 7.69 14.24
N ILE A 347 -5.19 7.01 13.09
CA ILE A 347 -4.80 5.59 13.01
C ILE A 347 -3.38 5.30 13.51
N ILE A 348 -2.53 6.33 13.58
CA ILE A 348 -1.16 6.23 14.10
C ILE A 348 -1.15 6.15 15.63
N ASP A 349 -2.06 6.87 16.29
CA ASP A 349 -1.98 7.15 17.73
C ASP A 349 -3.11 6.51 18.56
N ASP A 350 -4.26 6.18 17.95
CA ASP A 350 -5.45 5.71 18.67
C ASP A 350 -5.53 4.18 18.73
N SER A 351 -5.14 3.60 19.87
CA SER A 351 -5.22 2.15 20.09
C SER A 351 -6.66 1.62 20.09
N GLU A 352 -7.64 2.41 20.54
CA GLU A 352 -9.03 1.96 20.61
C GLU A 352 -9.64 1.84 19.20
N LEU A 353 -9.28 2.75 18.28
CA LEU A 353 -9.61 2.63 16.86
C LEU A 353 -9.03 1.33 16.28
N LEU A 354 -7.75 1.04 16.53
CA LEU A 354 -7.10 -0.19 16.03
C LEU A 354 -7.77 -1.46 16.59
N LYS A 355 -8.11 -1.46 17.88
CA LYS A 355 -8.84 -2.56 18.54
C LYS A 355 -10.23 -2.72 17.93
N GLU A 356 -10.94 -1.63 17.64
CA GLU A 356 -12.27 -1.69 17.04
C GLU A 356 -12.21 -2.16 15.57
N ILE A 357 -11.22 -1.74 14.77
CA ILE A 357 -10.99 -2.28 13.42
C ILE A 357 -10.84 -3.80 13.47
N LYS A 358 -10.02 -4.31 14.40
CA LYS A 358 -9.86 -5.76 14.60
C LYS A 358 -11.19 -6.41 14.99
N SER A 359 -11.85 -5.87 16.03
CA SER A 359 -13.13 -6.38 16.56
C SER A 359 -14.21 -6.50 15.48
N LEU A 360 -14.31 -5.51 14.59
CA LEU A 360 -15.33 -5.46 13.53
C LEU A 360 -15.09 -6.43 12.38
N THR A 361 -13.88 -6.99 12.28
CA THR A 361 -13.46 -7.88 11.18
C THR A 361 -13.19 -9.32 11.64
N ILE A 362 -13.47 -9.65 12.91
CA ILE A 362 -13.49 -11.03 13.41
C ILE A 362 -14.61 -11.81 12.75
N ASN A 363 -14.32 -13.07 12.38
CA ASN A 363 -15.28 -14.01 11.81
C ASN A 363 -16.49 -14.16 12.76
N LYS A 364 -17.68 -13.90 12.25
CA LYS A 364 -18.94 -13.95 13.03
C LYS A 364 -19.68 -15.27 12.87
#